data_AF-A0A974ZKW2-F1
#
_entry.id   AF-A0A974ZKW2-F1
#
_cell.length_a   1.000
_cell.length_b   1.000
_cell.length_c   1.000
_cell.angle_alpha   90.00
_cell.angle_beta   90.00
_cell.angle_gamma   90.00
#
_symmetry.space_group_name_H-M   'P 1'
#
loop_
_entity.id
_entity.type
_entity.pdbx_description
1 polymer ?
#
loop_
_entity_poly.entity_id
_entity_poly.type
_entity_poly.pdbx_seq_one_letter_code
_entity_poly.pdbx_strand_id
1 'polypeptide(L)'
;MDLLLIAPVKNYTENHDSQELQNENIWKPRGYESQESYQTRELAQKKKSLYMREGSFEIQDDHDWIFLNYQVFSCDLYSTQDQYFLVVLAEIENLEDFDRMSSLELEEECNRLANFVGDRLDGLNFNWVNRTIIYYNKEDAKLVPNGWISDNGVSIEWSPTLISGGPAADVECLISWGNNKVFSIADFKKEVDPTELIRGIVDAQGIWGKSDELILESQRISHEIIDYKFEKEKDYSKYHNQIMSIKENKALLDLSVDEINLDLQGVRKKTAIACYDAWGLGGLHTRLESRIQSIEGINSFHHENFKSRNRIWVNKLLLALSLLTIFQFFIGVVDISFVGDVKTEAGEGIGELGASKFIRSVSIDLWMIFFAVLTSFIAVFALKKNKDAE
;
A
#
# COMPACT_ATOMS: atom_id res chain seq x y z
N MET A 1 33.97 4.44 16.08
CA MET A 1 32.51 4.74 16.07
C MET A 1 31.96 4.05 14.85
N ASP A 2 30.81 3.44 14.97
CA ASP A 2 30.25 2.65 13.87
C ASP A 2 28.96 3.29 13.35
N LEU A 3 28.77 3.22 12.04
CA LEU A 3 27.60 3.63 11.30
C LEU A 3 26.87 2.37 10.83
N LEU A 4 25.63 2.22 11.30
CA LEU A 4 24.71 1.17 10.92
C LEU A 4 23.66 1.74 9.96
N LEU A 5 23.61 1.22 8.75
CA LEU A 5 22.64 1.59 7.72
C LEU A 5 21.70 0.41 7.47
N ILE A 6 20.40 0.68 7.44
CA ILE A 6 19.38 -0.32 7.13
C ILE A 6 18.49 0.22 6.01
N ALA A 7 18.37 -0.54 4.93
CA ALA A 7 17.59 -0.12 3.79
C ALA A 7 16.84 -1.29 3.12
N PRO A 8 15.53 -1.15 2.81
CA PRO A 8 14.79 -2.10 2.00
C PRO A 8 15.35 -2.15 0.57
N VAL A 9 15.39 -3.36 0.03
CA VAL A 9 15.83 -3.66 -1.33
C VAL A 9 14.64 -3.59 -2.27
N LYS A 10 14.67 -2.67 -3.24
CA LYS A 10 13.65 -2.59 -4.28
C LYS A 10 13.96 -3.63 -5.38
N ASN A 11 12.95 -4.42 -5.77
CA ASN A 11 12.98 -5.38 -6.90
C ASN A 11 13.77 -6.69 -6.72
N TYR A 12 14.03 -7.17 -5.51
CA TYR A 12 14.52 -8.54 -5.34
C TYR A 12 13.38 -9.55 -5.59
N THR A 13 13.07 -9.81 -6.86
CA THR A 13 12.16 -10.91 -7.23
C THR A 13 12.94 -12.22 -7.22
N GLU A 14 12.38 -13.28 -6.65
CA GLU A 14 12.97 -14.63 -6.55
C GLU A 14 13.36 -15.27 -7.91
N ASN A 15 13.18 -14.57 -9.03
CA ASN A 15 13.59 -14.98 -10.37
C ASN A 15 15.12 -14.94 -10.60
N HIS A 16 15.91 -14.43 -9.65
CA HIS A 16 17.33 -14.76 -9.62
C HIS A 16 17.48 -16.17 -9.08
N ASP A 17 17.45 -17.13 -10.01
CA ASP A 17 17.68 -18.53 -9.78
C ASP A 17 18.75 -18.72 -8.71
N SER A 18 18.32 -19.36 -7.62
CA SER A 18 19.13 -19.86 -6.53
C SER A 18 20.29 -20.78 -6.96
N GLN A 19 20.51 -20.97 -8.27
CA GLN A 19 21.61 -21.71 -8.89
C GLN A 19 22.80 -20.84 -9.32
N GLU A 20 22.63 -19.58 -9.73
CA GLU A 20 23.79 -18.75 -10.13
C GLU A 20 24.59 -18.25 -8.92
N LEU A 21 23.91 -17.97 -7.80
CA LEU A 21 24.58 -17.64 -6.54
C LEU A 21 25.13 -18.86 -5.78
N GLN A 22 24.92 -20.08 -6.29
CA GLN A 22 25.57 -21.31 -5.78
C GLN A 22 26.87 -21.64 -6.53
N ASN A 23 27.09 -21.08 -7.72
CA ASN A 23 28.20 -21.48 -8.59
C ASN A 23 29.46 -20.61 -8.48
N GLU A 24 29.42 -19.49 -7.76
CA GLU A 24 30.64 -18.76 -7.39
C GLU A 24 31.17 -19.21 -6.02
N ASN A 25 32.26 -19.99 -6.08
CA ASN A 25 33.02 -20.54 -4.96
C ASN A 25 33.54 -19.46 -3.99
N ILE A 26 32.69 -18.89 -3.13
CA ILE A 26 33.13 -18.11 -1.97
C ILE A 26 32.31 -18.56 -0.74
N TRP A 27 32.94 -19.48 -0.01
CA TRP A 27 32.78 -19.81 1.42
C TRP A 27 31.79 -20.90 1.86
N LYS A 28 32.37 -21.92 2.54
CA LYS A 28 31.69 -22.86 3.44
C LYS A 28 31.76 -22.32 4.88
N PRO A 29 30.66 -22.24 5.64
CA PRO A 29 30.73 -21.98 7.07
C PRO A 29 31.31 -23.19 7.80
N ARG A 30 32.27 -22.99 8.70
CA ARG A 30 32.67 -24.00 9.68
C ARG A 30 31.59 -24.06 10.77
N GLY A 31 30.84 -25.17 10.76
CA GLY A 31 30.30 -25.91 11.90
C GLY A 31 29.56 -25.15 13.01
N TYR A 32 28.25 -25.36 13.08
CA TYR A 32 27.58 -25.79 14.31
C TYR A 32 26.38 -26.66 13.89
N GLU A 33 26.48 -27.96 14.15
CA GLU A 33 25.37 -28.92 14.00
C GLU A 33 24.61 -29.08 15.32
N SER A 34 23.31 -29.36 15.18
CA SER A 34 22.37 -29.94 16.14
C SER A 34 21.69 -28.95 17.12
N GLN A 35 20.39 -29.03 17.43
CA GLN A 35 19.38 -30.09 17.28
C GLN A 35 17.99 -29.52 16.96
N GLU A 36 17.21 -30.31 16.21
CA GLU A 36 15.79 -30.14 15.94
C GLU A 36 14.94 -30.16 17.23
N SER A 37 14.07 -29.15 17.41
CA SER A 37 12.68 -29.30 17.87
C SER A 37 12.07 -27.94 18.19
N TYR A 38 11.44 -27.30 17.19
CA TYR A 38 10.24 -26.46 17.29
C TYR A 38 9.88 -25.97 15.87
N GLN A 39 9.27 -26.85 15.09
CA GLN A 39 8.69 -26.50 13.80
C GLN A 39 7.37 -25.72 14.02
N THR A 40 7.41 -24.38 14.02
CA THR A 40 6.40 -23.53 13.34
C THR A 40 6.93 -22.09 13.21
N ARG A 41 7.17 -21.61 11.98
CA ARG A 41 7.39 -20.19 11.59
C ARG A 41 8.63 -19.45 12.11
N GLU A 42 9.82 -20.01 11.96
CA GLU A 42 11.03 -19.18 11.79
C GLU A 42 11.43 -19.20 10.30
N LEU A 43 11.23 -18.07 9.61
CA LEU A 43 11.82 -17.84 8.30
C LEU A 43 13.33 -18.07 8.41
N ALA A 44 13.85 -18.97 7.57
CA ALA A 44 15.27 -19.26 7.49
C ALA A 44 16.07 -17.98 7.16
N GLN A 45 16.64 -17.33 8.18
CA GLN A 45 17.55 -16.20 8.01
C GLN A 45 18.79 -16.66 7.26
N LYS A 46 18.84 -16.35 5.96
CA LYS A 46 20.00 -16.68 5.12
C LYS A 46 21.03 -15.55 5.24
N LYS A 47 21.83 -15.59 6.31
CA LYS A 47 22.93 -14.64 6.54
C LYS A 47 24.02 -14.83 5.49
N LYS A 48 24.19 -13.85 4.59
CA LYS A 48 25.29 -13.78 3.62
C LYS A 48 26.15 -12.56 3.96
N SER A 49 27.26 -12.77 4.68
CA SER A 49 28.16 -11.69 5.09
C SER A 49 29.22 -11.43 4.02
N LEU A 50 29.17 -10.28 3.34
CA LEU A 50 30.29 -9.79 2.52
C LEU A 50 31.32 -9.10 3.44
N TYR A 51 32.58 -9.55 3.44
CA TYR A 51 33.65 -9.00 4.27
C TYR A 51 34.46 -7.87 3.57
N MET A 52 34.84 -6.88 4.40
CA MET A 52 35.88 -5.85 4.28
C MET A 52 36.10 -5.20 2.90
N ARG A 53 35.61 -3.95 2.79
CA ARG A 53 36.01 -3.00 1.75
C ARG A 53 36.25 -1.63 2.38
N GLU A 54 37.42 -1.06 2.06
CA GLU A 54 37.80 0.31 2.43
C GLU A 54 37.23 1.29 1.40
N GLY A 55 36.81 2.45 1.88
CA GLY A 55 36.37 3.57 1.05
C GLY A 55 36.66 4.91 1.73
N SER A 56 36.72 5.97 0.92
CA SER A 56 36.94 7.33 1.39
C SER A 56 36.00 8.26 0.63
N PHE A 57 35.34 9.16 1.35
CA PHE A 57 34.57 10.24 0.77
C PHE A 57 35.23 11.58 1.07
N GLU A 58 35.15 12.50 0.12
CA GLU A 58 35.76 13.83 0.20
C GLU A 58 34.64 14.87 -0.02
N ILE A 59 34.51 15.79 0.93
CA ILE A 59 33.55 16.91 0.89
C ILE A 59 34.35 18.21 1.03
N GLN A 60 34.02 19.20 0.21
CA GLN A 60 34.59 20.55 0.32
C GLN A 60 33.65 21.42 1.13
N ASP A 61 34.06 21.82 2.34
CA ASP A 61 33.40 22.85 3.15
C ASP A 61 34.06 24.21 2.88
N ASP A 62 33.38 25.32 3.19
CA ASP A 62 33.64 26.71 2.75
C ASP A 62 35.12 27.17 2.89
N HIS A 63 35.93 26.52 3.73
CA HIS A 63 37.35 26.81 3.92
C HIS A 63 38.31 25.60 3.96
N ASP A 64 37.84 24.34 3.98
CA ASP A 64 38.69 23.14 4.13
C ASP A 64 38.07 21.87 3.46
N TRP A 65 38.91 20.89 3.15
CA TRP A 65 38.45 19.56 2.71
C TRP A 65 38.23 18.65 3.93
N ILE A 66 37.04 18.04 4.01
CA ILE A 66 36.66 17.07 5.03
C ILE A 66 36.74 15.67 4.42
N PHE A 67 37.46 14.75 5.07
CA PHE A 67 37.66 13.38 4.59
C PHE A 67 36.99 12.38 5.52
N LEU A 68 35.90 11.76 5.06
CA LEU A 68 35.30 10.64 5.78
C LEU A 68 35.91 9.32 5.29
N ASN A 69 36.87 8.81 6.04
CA ASN A 69 37.39 7.46 5.82
C ASN A 69 36.54 6.45 6.57
N TYR A 70 36.12 5.40 5.87
CA TYR A 70 35.30 4.35 6.45
C TYR A 70 35.74 2.96 6.01
N GLN A 71 35.58 2.01 6.92
CA GLN A 71 35.81 0.60 6.66
C GLN A 71 34.49 -0.16 6.83
N VAL A 72 33.97 -0.75 5.75
CA VAL A 72 32.77 -1.59 5.82
C VAL A 72 33.13 -2.93 6.43
N PHE A 73 32.59 -3.24 7.60
CA PHE A 73 32.87 -4.47 8.33
C PHE A 73 31.93 -5.60 7.97
N SER A 74 30.65 -5.31 7.90
CA SER A 74 29.65 -6.30 7.54
C SER A 74 28.61 -5.70 6.63
N CYS A 75 28.11 -6.57 5.76
CA CYS A 75 27.01 -6.32 4.87
C CYS A 75 26.17 -7.59 4.90
N ASP A 76 25.01 -7.51 5.55
CA ASP A 76 24.10 -8.63 5.80
C ASP A 76 22.76 -8.36 5.11
N LEU A 77 22.15 -9.42 4.57
CA LEU A 77 20.80 -9.36 4.02
C LEU A 77 19.82 -9.98 5.02
N TYR A 78 18.85 -9.19 5.45
CA TYR A 78 17.72 -9.61 6.29
C TYR A 78 16.49 -9.77 5.42
N SER A 79 15.67 -10.79 5.71
CA SER A 79 14.39 -11.00 5.04
C SER A 79 13.27 -10.95 6.05
N THR A 80 12.24 -10.16 5.77
CA THR A 80 10.91 -10.29 6.38
C THR A 80 10.02 -11.13 5.44
N GLN A 81 8.74 -11.29 5.75
CA GLN A 81 7.83 -12.12 4.94
C GLN A 81 7.78 -11.68 3.46
N ASP A 82 7.83 -10.38 3.20
CA ASP A 82 7.61 -9.81 1.86
C ASP A 82 8.75 -8.92 1.35
N GLN A 83 9.78 -8.65 2.16
CA GLN A 83 10.81 -7.66 1.85
C GLN A 83 12.19 -8.12 2.28
N TYR A 84 13.20 -7.72 1.51
CA TYR A 84 14.61 -7.87 1.86
C TYR A 84 15.18 -6.53 2.31
N PHE A 85 16.08 -6.58 3.29
CA PHE A 85 16.73 -5.42 3.87
C PHE A 85 18.24 -5.64 3.84
N LEU A 86 18.95 -4.66 3.32
CA LEU A 86 20.39 -4.59 3.43
C LEU A 86 20.74 -3.92 4.76
N VAL A 87 21.61 -4.56 5.54
CA VAL A 87 22.19 -4.02 6.76
C VAL A 87 23.68 -3.86 6.54
N VAL A 88 24.17 -2.62 6.59
CA VAL A 88 25.58 -2.29 6.43
C VAL A 88 26.11 -1.74 7.74
N LEU A 89 27.20 -2.30 8.23
CA LEU A 89 27.95 -1.77 9.36
C LEU A 89 29.31 -1.29 8.86
N ALA A 90 29.59 0.00 9.05
CA ALA A 90 30.85 0.63 8.68
C ALA A 90 31.47 1.35 9.88
N GLU A 91 32.77 1.22 10.10
CA GLU A 91 33.47 2.06 11.07
C GLU A 91 34.00 3.33 10.43
N ILE A 92 33.87 4.41 11.17
CA ILE A 92 34.38 5.72 10.81
C ILE A 92 35.71 5.92 11.52
N GLU A 93 36.76 6.12 10.74
CA GLU A 93 38.14 6.20 11.25
C GLU A 93 38.48 7.58 11.83
N ASN A 94 37.93 8.66 11.27
CA ASN A 94 38.18 10.03 11.73
C ASN A 94 36.94 10.67 12.36
N LEU A 95 36.90 10.68 13.70
CA LEU A 95 35.82 11.28 14.49
C LEU A 95 35.78 12.81 14.43
N GLU A 96 36.93 13.47 14.24
CA GLU A 96 37.01 14.95 14.23
C GLU A 96 36.36 15.54 12.98
N ASP A 97 36.50 14.87 11.84
CA ASP A 97 35.87 15.26 10.59
C ASP A 97 34.35 14.98 10.61
N PHE A 98 33.94 13.92 11.31
CA PHE A 98 32.52 13.58 11.47
C PHE A 98 31.74 14.61 12.31
N ASP A 99 32.33 15.13 13.38
CA ASP A 99 31.71 16.14 14.26
C ASP A 99 31.51 17.50 13.56
N ARG A 100 32.30 17.77 12.51
CA ARG A 100 32.19 19.01 11.71
C ARG A 100 31.08 18.95 10.68
N MET A 101 30.61 17.76 10.31
CA MET A 101 29.56 17.61 9.32
C MET A 101 28.19 17.95 9.90
N SER A 102 27.40 18.66 9.11
CA SER A 102 25.97 18.84 9.37
C SER A 102 25.21 17.51 9.24
N SER A 103 24.01 17.45 9.83
CA SER A 103 23.16 16.27 9.67
C SER A 103 22.89 15.95 8.19
N LEU A 104 22.60 16.98 7.37
CA LEU A 104 22.33 16.81 5.94
C LEU A 104 23.49 16.17 5.17
N GLU A 105 24.73 16.64 5.41
CA GLU A 105 25.92 16.08 4.76
C GLU A 105 26.11 14.61 5.13
N LEU A 106 25.92 14.25 6.40
CA LEU A 106 25.99 12.86 6.84
C LEU A 106 24.89 12.00 6.22
N GLU A 107 23.68 12.53 6.05
CA GLU A 107 22.61 11.82 5.38
C GLU A 107 22.95 11.53 3.90
N GLU A 108 23.51 12.52 3.20
CA GLU A 108 23.98 12.39 1.82
C GLU A 108 25.07 11.33 1.72
N GLU A 109 26.05 11.33 2.64
CA GLU A 109 27.13 10.33 2.65
C GLU A 109 26.64 8.92 2.96
N CYS A 110 25.68 8.79 3.88
CA CYS A 110 25.03 7.50 4.14
C CYS A 110 24.31 6.97 2.88
N ASN A 111 23.69 7.84 2.09
CA ASN A 111 23.07 7.44 0.82
C ASN A 111 24.11 7.04 -0.22
N ARG A 112 25.23 7.77 -0.32
CA ARG A 112 26.33 7.42 -1.22
C ARG A 112 26.91 6.06 -0.85
N LEU A 113 27.09 5.78 0.44
CA LEU A 113 27.52 4.47 0.94
C LEU A 113 26.51 3.38 0.58
N ALA A 114 25.21 3.60 0.84
CA ALA A 114 24.17 2.64 0.48
C ALA A 114 24.19 2.33 -1.03
N ASN A 115 24.17 3.36 -1.89
CA ASN A 115 24.21 3.20 -3.34
C ASN A 115 25.49 2.49 -3.81
N PHE A 116 26.65 2.83 -3.25
CA PHE A 116 27.91 2.15 -3.54
C PHE A 116 27.86 0.65 -3.24
N VAL A 117 27.20 0.26 -2.14
CA VAL A 117 27.00 -1.16 -1.82
C VAL A 117 25.98 -1.79 -2.79
N GLY A 118 24.92 -1.08 -3.17
CA GLY A 118 23.88 -1.55 -4.10
C GLY A 118 24.36 -1.80 -5.51
N ASP A 119 25.15 -0.87 -6.06
CA ASP A 119 25.78 -1.00 -7.38
C ASP A 119 26.63 -2.28 -7.47
N ARG A 120 27.20 -2.70 -6.34
CA ARG A 120 28.03 -3.90 -6.23
C ARG A 120 27.26 -5.18 -5.89
N LEU A 121 25.99 -5.07 -5.54
CA LEU A 121 25.07 -6.19 -5.29
C LEU A 121 24.08 -6.34 -6.45
N ASP A 122 24.54 -6.19 -7.70
CA ASP A 122 23.74 -6.30 -8.93
C ASP A 122 22.75 -5.14 -9.17
N GLY A 123 23.12 -3.91 -8.79
CA GLY A 123 22.35 -2.70 -9.11
C GLY A 123 21.07 -2.56 -8.29
N LEU A 124 21.09 -3.03 -7.05
CA LEU A 124 19.97 -2.87 -6.12
C LEU A 124 19.75 -1.38 -5.85
N ASN A 125 18.49 -0.95 -5.99
CA ASN A 125 18.06 0.36 -5.56
C ASN A 125 17.48 0.25 -4.16
N PHE A 126 17.92 1.13 -3.27
CA PHE A 126 17.39 1.19 -1.93
C PHE A 126 16.47 2.38 -1.77
N ASN A 127 15.38 2.18 -1.05
CA ASN A 127 14.68 3.31 -0.46
C ASN A 127 15.32 3.60 0.89
N TRP A 128 15.41 4.87 1.24
CA TRP A 128 16.12 5.34 2.44
C TRP A 128 15.21 5.20 3.66
N VAL A 129 15.66 4.47 4.70
CA VAL A 129 14.77 4.26 5.84
C VAL A 129 15.40 4.17 7.26
N ASN A 130 16.71 3.90 7.44
CA ASN A 130 17.34 4.10 8.76
C ASN A 130 18.87 4.27 8.77
N ARG A 131 19.35 5.17 9.64
CA ARG A 131 20.75 5.42 9.96
C ARG A 131 20.94 5.44 11.46
N THR A 132 21.89 4.69 11.96
CA THR A 132 22.15 4.60 13.38
C THR A 132 23.64 4.79 13.63
N ILE A 133 24.00 5.79 14.44
CA ILE A 133 25.38 5.97 14.90
C ILE A 133 25.56 5.22 16.21
N ILE A 134 26.61 4.40 16.30
CA ILE A 134 26.95 3.59 17.48
C ILE A 134 28.24 4.13 18.10
N TYR A 135 28.12 4.64 19.32
CA TYR A 135 29.21 5.13 20.15
C TYR A 135 29.56 4.11 21.23
N TYR A 136 30.84 3.72 21.30
CA TYR A 136 31.36 2.75 22.27
C TYR A 136 31.75 3.39 23.62
N ASN A 137 31.96 4.71 23.62
CA ASN A 137 32.35 5.50 24.78
C ASN A 137 31.33 6.64 24.98
N LYS A 138 31.02 6.92 26.25
CA LYS A 138 30.11 8.00 26.66
C LYS A 138 30.62 9.40 26.31
N GLU A 139 31.92 9.62 26.29
CA GLU A 139 32.50 10.92 25.92
C GLU A 139 32.31 11.20 24.43
N ASP A 140 32.57 10.22 23.56
CA ASP A 140 32.34 10.34 22.12
C ASP A 140 30.84 10.52 21.81
N ALA A 141 29.97 9.95 22.64
CA ALA A 141 28.53 10.15 22.51
C ALA A 141 28.09 11.61 22.72
N LYS A 142 28.95 12.54 23.13
CA LYS A 142 28.63 13.97 23.14
C LYS A 142 28.81 14.62 21.77
N LEU A 143 29.58 14.01 20.88
CA LEU A 143 29.91 14.48 19.52
C LEU A 143 28.78 14.16 18.53
N VAL A 144 27.53 14.36 18.94
CA VAL A 144 26.39 14.11 18.06
C VAL A 144 26.26 15.29 17.11
N PRO A 145 26.26 15.06 15.79
CA PRO A 145 26.04 16.11 14.81
C PRO A 145 24.77 16.89 15.13
N ASN A 146 24.85 18.21 15.06
CA ASN A 146 23.71 19.07 15.36
C ASN A 146 22.51 18.71 14.47
N GLY A 147 21.36 18.45 15.10
CA GLY A 147 20.13 18.07 14.39
C GLY A 147 20.06 16.60 13.94
N TRP A 148 21.00 15.74 14.35
CA TRP A 148 20.94 14.30 14.05
C TRP A 148 19.74 13.61 14.72
N ILE A 149 19.49 13.93 15.99
CA ILE A 149 18.32 13.45 16.75
C ILE A 149 17.31 14.58 16.86
N SER A 150 16.07 14.34 16.42
CA SER A 150 14.97 15.29 16.58
C SER A 150 14.58 15.47 18.05
N ASP A 151 14.00 16.61 18.39
CA ASP A 151 13.45 16.91 19.73
C ASP A 151 12.41 15.88 20.22
N ASN A 152 11.73 15.18 19.30
CA ASN A 152 10.73 14.15 19.61
C ASN A 152 11.31 12.73 19.66
N GLY A 153 12.62 12.59 19.84
CA GLY A 153 13.27 11.29 19.92
C GLY A 153 12.78 10.44 21.11
N VAL A 154 12.71 9.13 20.92
CA VAL A 154 12.31 8.16 21.96
C VAL A 154 13.56 7.48 22.50
N SER A 155 13.75 7.50 23.82
CA SER A 155 14.86 6.79 24.47
C SER A 155 14.45 5.38 24.88
N ILE A 156 15.34 4.42 24.63
CA ILE A 156 15.23 3.04 25.06
C ILE A 156 16.51 2.64 25.77
N GLU A 157 16.36 2.09 26.97
CA GLU A 157 17.44 1.47 27.70
C GLU A 157 17.31 -0.06 27.66
N TRP A 158 18.44 -0.74 27.42
CA TRP A 158 18.57 -2.18 27.60
C TRP A 158 19.97 -2.59 28.05
N SER A 159 20.07 -3.75 28.67
CA SER A 159 21.35 -4.38 29.02
C SER A 159 21.66 -5.46 27.98
N PRO A 160 22.56 -5.24 27.01
CA PRO A 160 22.87 -6.24 26.01
C PRO A 160 23.58 -7.44 26.60
N THR A 161 23.49 -8.57 25.91
CA THR A 161 24.37 -9.71 26.15
C THR A 161 25.69 -9.45 25.42
N LEU A 162 26.81 -9.63 26.12
CA LEU A 162 28.12 -9.67 25.48
C LEU A 162 28.24 -10.92 24.60
N ILE A 163 28.95 -10.83 23.49
CA ILE A 163 29.33 -11.95 22.61
C ILE A 163 30.06 -13.04 23.42
N SER A 164 30.78 -12.63 24.47
CA SER A 164 31.47 -13.51 25.43
C SER A 164 30.55 -14.19 26.47
N GLY A 165 29.25 -13.88 26.49
CA GLY A 165 28.23 -14.61 27.28
C GLY A 165 27.91 -14.04 28.66
N GLY A 166 28.04 -12.72 28.88
CA GLY A 166 27.70 -12.05 30.15
C GLY A 166 26.88 -10.76 29.95
N PRO A 167 26.26 -10.19 31.00
CA PRO A 167 25.56 -8.91 30.89
C PRO A 167 26.57 -7.78 30.62
N ALA A 168 26.31 -6.99 29.58
CA ALA A 168 27.05 -5.76 29.30
C ALA A 168 26.55 -4.62 30.19
N ALA A 169 27.29 -3.50 30.19
CA ALA A 169 26.79 -2.24 30.70
C ALA A 169 25.49 -1.83 29.99
N ASP A 170 24.62 -1.12 30.70
CA ASP A 170 23.38 -0.61 30.11
C ASP A 170 23.68 0.28 28.89
N VAL A 171 22.93 0.05 27.83
CA VAL A 171 23.00 0.77 26.55
C VAL A 171 21.72 1.57 26.39
N GLU A 172 21.89 2.82 25.97
CA GLU A 172 20.81 3.72 25.63
C GLU A 172 20.77 3.89 24.10
N CYS A 173 19.59 3.77 23.52
CA CYS A 173 19.32 4.13 22.14
C CYS A 173 18.29 5.24 22.07
N LEU A 174 18.67 6.34 21.42
CA LEU A 174 17.78 7.42 21.05
C LEU A 174 17.35 7.20 19.60
N ILE A 175 16.05 6.96 19.42
CA ILE A 175 15.43 6.71 18.13
C ILE A 175 14.69 7.96 17.67
N SER A 176 14.95 8.41 16.46
CA SER A 176 14.29 9.56 15.83
C SER A 176 13.88 9.23 14.39
N TRP A 177 13.39 10.21 13.63
CA TRP A 177 12.93 10.07 12.25
C TRP A 177 14.09 9.68 11.33
N GLY A 178 14.25 8.38 11.09
CA GLY A 178 15.28 7.83 10.20
C GLY A 178 16.72 7.91 10.74
N ASN A 179 17.01 8.76 11.73
CA ASN A 179 18.33 8.92 12.32
C ASN A 179 18.30 8.53 13.81
N ASN A 180 19.20 7.63 14.21
CA ASN A 180 19.25 7.09 15.56
C ASN A 180 20.66 7.21 16.12
N LYS A 181 20.75 7.03 17.43
CA LYS A 181 21.99 7.01 18.17
C LYS A 181 21.96 5.93 19.23
N VAL A 182 22.98 5.08 19.26
CA VAL A 182 23.22 4.08 20.30
C VAL A 182 24.49 4.45 21.05
N PHE A 183 24.45 4.45 22.37
CA PHE A 183 25.63 4.68 23.20
C PHE A 183 25.51 3.95 24.53
N SER A 184 26.65 3.67 25.16
CA SER A 184 26.60 3.10 26.49
C SER A 184 26.44 4.13 27.59
N ILE A 185 25.81 3.69 28.67
CA ILE A 185 25.87 4.35 29.97
C ILE A 185 27.26 4.14 30.62
N ALA A 186 28.00 3.07 30.26
CA ALA A 186 29.41 2.84 30.64
C ALA A 186 30.21 2.11 29.55
N ASP A 187 31.45 2.51 29.25
CA ASP A 187 32.28 2.01 28.14
C ASP A 187 32.08 0.50 27.83
N PHE A 188 31.45 0.19 26.69
CA PHE A 188 31.37 -1.19 26.20
C PHE A 188 32.33 -1.37 25.02
N LYS A 189 33.11 -2.45 25.07
CA LYS A 189 33.93 -2.89 23.93
C LYS A 189 33.01 -3.39 22.81
N LYS A 190 33.54 -3.54 21.57
CA LYS A 190 32.89 -4.17 20.39
C LYS A 190 32.34 -5.60 20.60
N GLU A 191 32.17 -6.04 21.85
CA GLU A 191 31.59 -7.31 22.28
C GLU A 191 30.06 -7.23 22.50
N VAL A 192 29.38 -6.11 22.25
CA VAL A 192 27.90 -6.06 22.33
C VAL A 192 27.29 -6.66 21.08
N ASP A 193 26.33 -7.59 21.23
CA ASP A 193 25.55 -8.12 20.11
C ASP A 193 24.36 -7.18 19.77
N PRO A 194 24.38 -6.46 18.64
CA PRO A 194 23.30 -5.55 18.25
C PRO A 194 22.14 -6.26 17.53
N THR A 195 22.16 -7.60 17.44
CA THR A 195 21.22 -8.35 16.57
C THR A 195 19.75 -8.07 16.87
N GLU A 196 19.34 -8.06 18.14
CA GLU A 196 17.93 -7.82 18.51
C GLU A 196 17.50 -6.36 18.29
N LEU A 197 18.42 -5.40 18.42
CA LEU A 197 18.19 -4.00 18.05
C LEU A 197 17.97 -3.90 16.53
N ILE A 198 18.88 -4.45 15.73
CA ILE A 198 18.80 -4.46 14.27
C ILE A 198 17.49 -5.09 13.80
N ARG A 199 17.12 -6.26 14.35
CA ARG A 199 15.85 -6.93 14.05
C ARG A 199 14.65 -6.03 14.34
N GLY A 200 14.63 -5.35 15.48
CA GLY A 200 13.55 -4.43 15.82
C GLY A 200 13.43 -3.24 14.86
N ILE A 201 14.57 -2.67 14.42
CA ILE A 201 14.58 -1.63 13.40
C ILE A 201 14.05 -2.17 12.07
N VAL A 202 14.51 -3.36 11.64
CA VAL A 202 14.07 -4.01 10.39
C VAL A 202 12.56 -4.29 10.41
N ASP A 203 12.00 -4.77 11.53
CA ASP A 203 10.56 -5.02 11.65
C ASP A 203 9.75 -3.74 11.45
N ALA A 204 10.13 -2.65 12.16
CA ALA A 204 9.49 -1.36 11.99
C ALA A 204 9.68 -0.81 10.57
N GLN A 205 10.84 -1.04 9.96
CA GLN A 205 11.16 -0.64 8.59
C GLN A 205 10.24 -1.30 7.57
N GLY A 206 9.94 -2.58 7.75
CA GLY A 206 9.04 -3.31 6.87
C GLY A 206 7.63 -2.79 6.91
N ILE A 207 7.11 -2.50 8.10
CA ILE A 207 5.80 -1.88 8.27
C ILE A 207 5.76 -0.50 7.61
N TRP A 208 6.80 0.31 7.81
CA TRP A 208 6.90 1.63 7.18
C TRP A 208 6.93 1.53 5.65
N GLY A 209 7.79 0.67 5.10
CA GLY A 209 7.94 0.49 3.66
C GLY A 209 6.66 -0.02 3.01
N LYS A 210 5.98 -0.99 3.64
CA LYS A 210 4.70 -1.50 3.15
C LYS A 210 3.59 -0.45 3.23
N SER A 211 3.57 0.36 4.30
CA SER A 211 2.62 1.46 4.43
C SER A 211 2.79 2.51 3.32
N ASP A 212 4.04 2.88 3.02
CA ASP A 212 4.35 3.83 1.95
C ASP A 212 3.94 3.29 0.57
N GLU A 213 4.26 2.02 0.28
CA GLU A 213 3.82 1.33 -0.94
C GLU A 213 2.29 1.39 -1.11
N LEU A 214 1.54 1.06 -0.08
CA LEU A 214 0.07 1.08 -0.12
C LEU A 214 -0.48 2.50 -0.27
N ILE A 215 0.18 3.51 0.30
CA ILE A 215 -0.21 4.91 0.10
C ILE A 215 -0.01 5.31 -1.36
N LEU A 216 1.14 5.00 -1.96
CA LEU A 216 1.41 5.31 -3.37
C LEU A 216 0.42 4.59 -4.30
N GLU A 217 0.14 3.32 -4.04
CA GLU A 217 -0.82 2.53 -4.82
C GLU A 217 -2.25 3.09 -4.68
N SER A 218 -2.65 3.47 -3.46
CA SER A 218 -3.94 4.14 -3.22
C SER A 218 -4.04 5.47 -3.97
N GLN A 219 -2.96 6.27 -4.01
CA GLN A 219 -2.92 7.52 -4.76
C GLN A 219 -3.09 7.27 -6.26
N ARG A 220 -2.36 6.30 -6.80
CA ARG A 220 -2.48 5.90 -8.22
C ARG A 220 -3.91 5.53 -8.57
N ILE A 221 -4.54 4.66 -7.79
CA ILE A 221 -5.93 4.22 -8.02
C ILE A 221 -6.91 5.39 -7.86
N SER A 222 -6.71 6.26 -6.86
CA SER A 222 -7.53 7.45 -6.68
C SER A 222 -7.50 8.35 -7.91
N HIS A 223 -6.32 8.62 -8.47
CA HIS A 223 -6.19 9.41 -9.69
C HIS A 223 -6.87 8.74 -10.88
N GLU A 224 -6.68 7.43 -11.06
CA GLU A 224 -7.31 6.68 -12.14
C GLU A 224 -8.84 6.72 -12.04
N ILE A 225 -9.43 6.60 -10.85
CA ILE A 225 -10.89 6.64 -10.68
C ILE A 225 -11.45 8.04 -10.96
N ILE A 226 -10.77 9.10 -10.48
CA ILE A 226 -11.22 10.48 -10.66
C ILE A 226 -11.24 10.88 -12.14
N ASP A 227 -10.20 10.50 -12.89
CA ASP A 227 -10.07 10.86 -14.30
C ASP A 227 -10.93 9.98 -15.23
N TYR A 228 -11.43 8.85 -14.73
CA TYR A 228 -12.11 7.85 -15.54
C TYR A 228 -13.64 8.03 -15.56
N LYS A 229 -14.21 8.00 -16.77
CA LYS A 229 -15.66 7.92 -16.97
C LYS A 229 -16.09 6.45 -16.99
N PHE A 230 -16.80 6.03 -15.95
CA PHE A 230 -17.41 4.69 -15.90
C PHE A 230 -18.47 4.54 -16.99
N GLU A 231 -18.13 3.82 -18.06
CA GLU A 231 -19.05 3.53 -19.16
C GLU A 231 -19.63 2.11 -19.08
N LYS A 232 -18.94 1.20 -18.38
CA LYS A 232 -19.31 -0.21 -18.30
C LYS A 232 -19.20 -0.73 -16.87
N GLU A 233 -20.07 -1.67 -16.51
CA GLU A 233 -20.03 -2.39 -15.22
C GLU A 233 -18.67 -3.06 -14.96
N LYS A 234 -18.00 -3.51 -16.03
CA LYS A 234 -16.67 -4.12 -15.96
C LYS A 234 -15.62 -3.15 -15.39
N ASP A 235 -15.77 -1.86 -15.63
CA ASP A 235 -14.82 -0.84 -15.17
C ASP A 235 -14.96 -0.63 -13.65
N TYR A 236 -16.20 -0.65 -13.14
CA TYR A 236 -16.46 -0.69 -11.69
C TYR A 236 -15.83 -1.92 -11.03
N SER A 237 -16.05 -3.10 -11.60
CA SER A 237 -15.49 -4.34 -11.05
C SER A 237 -13.96 -4.33 -11.01
N LYS A 238 -13.30 -3.75 -12.03
CA LYS A 238 -11.83 -3.60 -12.07
C LYS A 238 -11.33 -2.79 -10.87
N TYR A 239 -11.84 -1.57 -10.68
CA TYR A 239 -11.39 -0.70 -9.59
C TYR A 239 -11.82 -1.21 -8.22
N HIS A 240 -13.00 -1.84 -8.12
CA HIS A 240 -13.43 -2.52 -6.90
C HIS A 240 -12.44 -3.61 -6.49
N ASN A 241 -12.00 -4.47 -7.42
CA ASN A 241 -11.02 -5.51 -7.13
C ASN A 241 -9.66 -4.92 -6.69
N GLN A 242 -9.23 -3.81 -7.29
CA GLN A 242 -8.00 -3.12 -6.87
C GLN A 242 -8.12 -2.54 -5.45
N ILE A 243 -9.26 -1.92 -5.11
CA ILE A 243 -9.54 -1.42 -3.75
C ILE A 243 -9.55 -2.59 -2.75
N MET A 244 -10.17 -3.72 -3.09
CA MET A 244 -10.19 -4.91 -2.24
C MET A 244 -8.77 -5.45 -2.02
N SER A 245 -7.93 -5.46 -3.05
CA SER A 245 -6.53 -5.86 -2.90
C SER A 245 -5.75 -4.92 -1.96
N ILE A 246 -5.97 -3.60 -2.00
CA ILE A 246 -5.37 -2.69 -1.01
C ILE A 246 -5.87 -3.00 0.40
N LYS A 247 -7.18 -3.27 0.57
CA LYS A 247 -7.76 -3.62 1.88
C LYS A 247 -7.18 -4.91 2.44
N GLU A 248 -6.99 -5.93 1.60
CA GLU A 248 -6.34 -7.19 1.98
C GLU A 248 -4.89 -6.94 2.43
N ASN A 249 -4.12 -6.16 1.67
CA ASN A 249 -2.76 -5.80 2.06
C ASN A 249 -2.71 -4.95 3.34
N LYS A 250 -3.69 -4.06 3.56
CA LYS A 250 -3.82 -3.33 4.82
C LYS A 250 -4.07 -4.29 5.98
N ALA A 251 -4.92 -5.29 5.81
CA ALA A 251 -5.16 -6.28 6.87
C ALA A 251 -3.88 -7.07 7.21
N LEU A 252 -3.04 -7.39 6.22
CA LEU A 252 -1.72 -7.99 6.46
C LEU A 252 -0.77 -7.04 7.22
N LEU A 253 -0.82 -5.75 6.88
CA LEU A 253 -0.08 -4.71 7.60
C LEU A 253 -0.54 -4.59 9.06
N ASP A 254 -1.86 -4.61 9.31
CA ASP A 254 -2.45 -4.60 10.65
C ASP A 254 -1.96 -5.79 11.48
N LEU A 255 -1.94 -6.99 10.88
CA LEU A 255 -1.39 -8.19 11.51
C LEU A 255 0.09 -8.03 11.86
N SER A 256 0.89 -7.42 10.96
CA SER A 256 2.32 -7.18 11.22
C SER A 256 2.54 -6.22 12.40
N VAL A 257 1.68 -5.21 12.55
CA VAL A 257 1.69 -4.30 13.71
C VAL A 257 1.29 -5.05 14.98
N ASP A 258 0.29 -5.92 14.91
CA ASP A 258 -0.13 -6.74 16.05
C ASP A 258 0.96 -7.74 16.48
N GLU A 259 1.72 -8.32 15.54
CA GLU A 259 2.88 -9.18 15.83
C GLU A 259 3.95 -8.43 16.64
N ILE A 260 4.22 -7.15 16.33
CA ILE A 260 5.12 -6.32 17.16
C ILE A 260 4.56 -6.16 18.57
N ASN A 261 3.25 -5.90 18.69
CA ASN A 261 2.61 -5.62 19.96
C ASN A 261 2.43 -6.86 20.85
N LEU A 262 2.24 -8.04 20.26
CA LEU A 262 1.84 -9.24 20.98
C LEU A 262 2.95 -10.30 21.05
N ASP A 263 3.66 -10.52 19.93
CA ASP A 263 4.54 -11.69 19.78
C ASP A 263 6.00 -11.34 20.04
N LEU A 264 6.45 -10.13 19.67
CA LEU A 264 7.82 -9.71 19.94
C LEU A 264 8.05 -9.49 21.44
N GLN A 265 9.28 -9.76 21.89
CA GLN A 265 9.71 -9.62 23.27
C GLN A 265 11.05 -8.88 23.38
N GLY A 266 11.38 -8.43 24.59
CA GLY A 266 12.70 -7.88 24.92
C GLY A 266 13.07 -6.61 24.14
N VAL A 267 14.35 -6.51 23.77
CA VAL A 267 14.94 -5.34 23.09
C VAL A 267 14.36 -5.14 21.71
N ARG A 268 14.12 -6.23 20.97
CA ARG A 268 13.51 -6.21 19.64
C ARG A 268 12.15 -5.51 19.65
N LYS A 269 11.28 -5.90 20.59
CA LYS A 269 9.97 -5.26 20.78
C LYS A 269 10.10 -3.77 21.11
N LYS A 270 10.91 -3.43 22.13
CA LYS A 270 11.08 -2.04 22.58
C LYS A 270 11.54 -1.16 21.42
N THR A 271 12.55 -1.64 20.67
CA THR A 271 13.11 -0.95 19.49
C THR A 271 12.05 -0.75 18.42
N ALA A 272 11.32 -1.80 18.05
CA ALA A 272 10.30 -1.73 17.03
C ALA A 272 9.18 -0.73 17.39
N ILE A 273 8.73 -0.71 18.65
CA ILE A 273 7.74 0.25 19.15
C ILE A 273 8.28 1.68 19.15
N ALA A 274 9.51 1.90 19.62
CA ALA A 274 10.11 3.23 19.61
C ALA A 274 10.34 3.76 18.18
N CYS A 275 10.74 2.90 17.24
CA CYS A 275 10.76 3.25 15.83
C CYS A 275 9.35 3.58 15.32
N TYR A 276 8.35 2.79 15.68
CA TYR A 276 6.96 3.03 15.29
C TYR A 276 6.44 4.40 15.76
N ASP A 277 6.74 4.77 17.00
CA ASP A 277 6.33 6.03 17.59
C ASP A 277 7.13 7.22 17.02
N ALA A 278 8.47 7.11 17.00
CA ALA A 278 9.36 8.15 16.48
C ALA A 278 9.11 8.42 14.99
N TRP A 279 8.69 7.39 14.24
CA TRP A 279 8.35 7.51 12.83
C TRP A 279 6.87 7.87 12.59
N GLY A 280 6.09 8.12 13.64
CA GLY A 280 4.69 8.48 13.49
C GLY A 280 3.89 7.49 12.63
N LEU A 281 4.24 6.19 12.71
CA LEU A 281 3.60 5.14 11.91
C LEU A 281 2.09 5.08 12.17
N GLY A 282 1.63 5.38 13.39
CA GLY A 282 0.21 5.52 13.68
C GLY A 282 -0.50 6.60 12.85
N GLY A 283 0.18 7.73 12.60
CA GLY A 283 -0.32 8.79 11.72
C GLY A 283 -0.29 8.40 10.24
N LEU A 284 0.70 7.61 9.81
CA LEU A 284 0.74 7.02 8.47
C LEU A 284 -0.42 6.04 8.26
N HIS A 285 -0.67 5.20 9.25
CA HIS A 285 -1.73 4.20 9.25
C HIS A 285 -3.13 4.83 9.14
N THR A 286 -3.38 5.88 9.93
CA THR A 286 -4.65 6.62 9.90
C THR A 286 -4.86 7.30 8.55
N ARG A 287 -3.80 7.86 7.95
CA ARG A 287 -3.86 8.46 6.60
C ARG A 287 -4.17 7.41 5.53
N LEU A 288 -3.59 6.22 5.62
CA LEU A 288 -3.86 5.11 4.71
C LEU A 288 -5.33 4.67 4.79
N GLU A 289 -5.85 4.46 6.00
CA GLU A 289 -7.26 4.10 6.22
C GLU A 289 -8.22 5.15 5.62
N SER A 290 -7.97 6.43 5.91
CA SER A 290 -8.77 7.54 5.37
C SER A 290 -8.75 7.58 3.83
N ARG A 291 -7.60 7.29 3.21
CA ARG A 291 -7.47 7.23 1.75
C ARG A 291 -8.26 6.07 1.17
N ILE A 292 -8.16 4.87 1.74
CA ILE A 292 -8.91 3.69 1.27
C ILE A 292 -10.41 3.96 1.33
N GLN A 293 -10.90 4.51 2.45
CA GLN A 293 -12.31 4.89 2.60
C GLN A 293 -12.75 5.93 1.57
N SER A 294 -11.90 6.93 1.29
CA SER A 294 -12.18 7.96 0.30
C SER A 294 -12.32 7.38 -1.11
N ILE A 295 -11.39 6.50 -1.50
CA ILE A 295 -11.37 5.85 -2.81
C ILE A 295 -12.60 4.94 -2.98
N GLU A 296 -12.95 4.18 -1.95
CA GLU A 296 -14.16 3.37 -1.93
C GLU A 296 -15.43 4.21 -2.07
N GLY A 297 -15.50 5.35 -1.36
CA GLY A 297 -16.60 6.30 -1.46
C GLY A 297 -16.77 6.86 -2.87
N ILE A 298 -15.66 7.27 -3.51
CA ILE A 298 -15.66 7.77 -4.88
C ILE A 298 -16.12 6.67 -5.86
N ASN A 299 -15.56 5.45 -5.75
CA ASN A 299 -15.94 4.33 -6.62
C ASN A 299 -17.43 3.97 -6.47
N SER A 300 -17.94 3.99 -5.23
CA SER A 300 -19.36 3.71 -4.94
C SER A 300 -20.27 4.79 -5.51
N PHE A 301 -19.90 6.08 -5.38
CA PHE A 301 -20.65 7.19 -5.97
C PHE A 301 -20.74 7.06 -7.50
N HIS A 302 -19.64 6.70 -8.18
CA HIS A 302 -19.68 6.47 -9.63
C HIS A 302 -20.57 5.28 -10.00
N HIS A 303 -20.55 4.21 -9.22
CA HIS A 303 -21.41 3.05 -9.43
C HIS A 303 -22.90 3.38 -9.30
N GLU A 304 -23.26 4.10 -8.25
CA GLU A 304 -24.65 4.53 -8.02
C GLU A 304 -25.15 5.43 -9.15
N ASN A 305 -24.31 6.37 -9.61
CA ASN A 305 -24.62 7.22 -10.75
C ASN A 305 -24.77 6.44 -12.06
N PHE A 306 -23.96 5.41 -12.28
CA PHE A 306 -24.10 4.53 -13.43
C PHE A 306 -25.42 3.73 -13.37
N LYS A 307 -25.71 3.12 -12.22
CA LYS A 307 -26.95 2.38 -11.98
C LYS A 307 -28.19 3.26 -12.12
N SER A 308 -28.17 4.49 -11.60
CA SER A 308 -29.29 5.42 -11.71
C SER A 308 -29.57 5.79 -13.18
N ARG A 309 -28.52 6.13 -13.95
CA ARG A 309 -28.63 6.43 -15.39
C ARG A 309 -29.16 5.23 -16.17
N ASN A 310 -28.66 4.03 -15.90
CA ASN A 310 -29.16 2.81 -16.55
C ASN A 310 -30.61 2.51 -16.18
N ARG A 311 -31.00 2.68 -14.90
CA ARG A 311 -32.39 2.51 -14.47
C ARG A 311 -33.33 3.48 -15.18
N ILE A 312 -32.91 4.74 -15.38
CA ILE A 312 -33.66 5.73 -16.15
C ILE A 312 -33.83 5.26 -17.60
N TRP A 313 -32.75 4.77 -18.24
CA TRP A 313 -32.81 4.25 -19.61
C TRP A 313 -33.70 3.01 -19.75
N VAL A 314 -33.57 2.04 -18.84
CA VAL A 314 -34.40 0.84 -18.80
C VAL A 314 -35.86 1.21 -18.59
N ASN A 315 -36.17 2.13 -17.68
CA ASN A 315 -37.54 2.61 -17.47
C ASN A 315 -38.11 3.29 -18.72
N LYS A 316 -37.31 4.11 -19.43
CA LYS A 316 -37.74 4.71 -20.72
C LYS A 316 -38.01 3.66 -21.78
N LEU A 317 -37.18 2.62 -21.87
CA LEU A 317 -37.34 1.53 -22.82
C LEU A 317 -38.58 0.68 -22.50
N LEU A 318 -38.80 0.33 -21.23
CA LEU A 318 -40.01 -0.36 -20.76
C LEU A 318 -41.28 0.45 -21.01
N LEU A 319 -41.20 1.78 -20.85
CA LEU A 319 -42.31 2.68 -21.19
C LEU A 319 -42.59 2.66 -22.69
N ALA A 320 -41.55 2.76 -23.54
CA ALA A 320 -41.72 2.69 -24.99
C ALA A 320 -42.32 1.34 -25.44
N LEU A 321 -41.85 0.22 -24.86
CA LEU A 321 -42.41 -1.11 -25.08
C LEU A 321 -43.88 -1.19 -24.65
N SER A 322 -44.23 -0.61 -23.49
CA SER A 322 -45.61 -0.59 -23.01
C SER A 322 -46.53 0.19 -23.95
N LEU A 323 -46.09 1.36 -24.44
CA LEU A 323 -46.84 2.15 -25.42
C LEU A 323 -47.01 1.40 -26.74
N LEU A 324 -45.98 0.69 -27.19
CA LEU A 324 -46.04 -0.13 -28.41
C LEU A 324 -47.04 -1.29 -28.24
N THR A 325 -47.04 -1.97 -27.11
CA THR A 325 -48.00 -3.05 -26.80
C THR A 325 -49.43 -2.53 -26.76
N ILE A 326 -49.65 -1.34 -26.17
CA ILE A 326 -50.97 -0.69 -26.18
C ILE A 326 -51.40 -0.44 -27.63
N PHE A 327 -50.52 0.12 -28.46
CA PHE A 327 -50.82 0.37 -29.87
C PHE A 327 -51.14 -0.93 -30.64
N GLN A 328 -50.36 -1.99 -30.45
CA GLN A 328 -50.60 -3.30 -31.07
C GLN A 328 -51.91 -3.93 -30.62
N PHE A 329 -52.23 -3.87 -29.32
CA PHE A 329 -53.50 -4.37 -28.80
C PHE A 329 -54.69 -3.65 -29.44
N PHE A 330 -54.61 -2.32 -29.58
CA PHE A 330 -55.66 -1.54 -30.23
C PHE A 330 -55.81 -1.85 -31.72
N ILE A 331 -54.71 -1.97 -32.47
CA ILE A 331 -54.76 -2.44 -33.86
C ILE A 331 -55.43 -3.80 -33.93
N GLY A 332 -55.08 -4.73 -33.05
CA GLY A 332 -55.72 -6.04 -32.97
C GLY A 332 -57.23 -5.96 -32.71
N VAL A 333 -57.68 -5.08 -31.81
CA VAL A 333 -59.12 -4.85 -31.55
C VAL A 333 -59.82 -4.29 -32.79
N VAL A 334 -59.19 -3.33 -33.49
CA VAL A 334 -59.71 -2.77 -34.75
C VAL A 334 -59.79 -3.86 -35.82
N ASP A 335 -58.71 -4.60 -36.05
CA ASP A 335 -58.65 -5.69 -37.04
C ASP A 335 -59.72 -6.75 -36.76
N ILE A 336 -59.85 -7.23 -35.52
CA ILE A 336 -60.91 -8.19 -35.13
C ILE A 336 -62.30 -7.61 -35.38
N SER A 337 -62.48 -6.30 -35.17
CA SER A 337 -63.76 -5.63 -35.43
C SER A 337 -64.06 -5.49 -36.92
N PHE A 338 -63.08 -5.57 -37.81
CA PHE A 338 -63.24 -5.50 -39.28
C PHE A 338 -63.13 -6.86 -39.98
N VAL A 339 -62.66 -7.91 -39.30
CA VAL A 339 -62.65 -9.29 -39.81
C VAL A 339 -64.08 -9.88 -39.80
N GLY A 340 -64.64 -10.10 -40.99
CA GLY A 340 -65.88 -10.84 -41.20
C GLY A 340 -66.15 -11.09 -42.69
N ASP A 341 -66.89 -12.16 -43.00
CA ASP A 341 -67.13 -12.65 -44.36
C ASP A 341 -67.96 -11.63 -45.16
N VAL A 342 -67.69 -11.46 -46.46
CA VAL A 342 -68.26 -10.40 -47.34
C VAL A 342 -69.80 -10.49 -47.45
N LYS A 343 -70.41 -11.57 -46.96
CA LYS A 343 -71.84 -11.89 -47.08
C LYS A 343 -72.62 -11.89 -45.75
N THR A 344 -71.96 -11.68 -44.61
CA THR A 344 -72.62 -11.43 -43.31
C THR A 344 -72.20 -10.05 -42.81
N GLU A 345 -73.09 -9.31 -42.15
CA GLU A 345 -72.66 -8.06 -41.50
C GLU A 345 -71.53 -8.42 -40.53
N ALA A 346 -70.31 -8.02 -40.90
CA ALA A 346 -69.13 -8.44 -40.15
C ALA A 346 -69.27 -8.00 -38.69
N GLY A 347 -69.25 -8.95 -37.75
CA GLY A 347 -69.47 -8.72 -36.31
C GLY A 347 -70.52 -9.60 -35.62
N GLU A 348 -71.28 -10.45 -36.32
CA GLU A 348 -72.25 -11.35 -35.66
C GLU A 348 -71.64 -12.60 -35.00
N GLY A 349 -70.36 -12.89 -35.25
CA GLY A 349 -69.77 -14.19 -34.88
C GLY A 349 -69.29 -14.33 -33.43
N ILE A 350 -68.94 -13.24 -32.73
CA ILE A 350 -68.34 -13.34 -31.39
C ILE A 350 -68.82 -12.18 -30.49
N GLY A 351 -70.00 -12.35 -29.90
CA GLY A 351 -70.45 -11.60 -28.73
C GLY A 351 -71.62 -10.64 -29.00
N GLU A 352 -72.78 -10.96 -28.42
CA GLU A 352 -73.99 -10.12 -28.32
C GLU A 352 -73.80 -8.81 -27.52
N LEU A 353 -72.57 -8.48 -27.12
CA LEU A 353 -72.25 -7.21 -26.49
C LEU A 353 -71.97 -6.19 -27.59
N GLY A 354 -72.85 -5.19 -27.75
CA GLY A 354 -72.81 -4.13 -28.77
C GLY A 354 -71.53 -3.26 -28.85
N ALA A 355 -70.44 -3.67 -28.23
CA ALA A 355 -69.12 -3.10 -28.33
C ALA A 355 -68.56 -3.14 -29.77
N SER A 356 -68.79 -4.20 -30.54
CA SER A 356 -68.31 -4.30 -31.94
C SER A 356 -69.01 -3.29 -32.87
N LYS A 357 -70.33 -3.11 -32.72
CA LYS A 357 -71.12 -2.08 -33.43
C LYS A 357 -70.71 -0.66 -33.02
N PHE A 358 -70.41 -0.44 -31.74
CA PHE A 358 -69.94 0.86 -31.24
C PHE A 358 -68.53 1.21 -31.75
N ILE A 359 -67.61 0.25 -31.80
CA ILE A 359 -66.25 0.50 -32.32
C ILE A 359 -66.29 0.90 -33.80
N ARG A 360 -67.20 0.29 -34.58
CA ARG A 360 -67.42 0.63 -36.01
C ARG A 360 -68.16 1.94 -36.26
N SER A 361 -69.00 2.41 -35.33
CA SER A 361 -69.74 3.66 -35.52
C SER A 361 -68.85 4.90 -35.37
N VAL A 362 -67.65 4.72 -34.83
CA VAL A 362 -66.65 5.77 -34.63
C VAL A 362 -65.63 5.70 -35.77
N SER A 363 -65.36 6.85 -36.41
CA SER A 363 -64.37 6.90 -37.49
C SER A 363 -62.98 6.52 -36.99
N ILE A 364 -62.17 5.91 -37.86
CA ILE A 364 -60.77 5.60 -37.59
C ILE A 364 -60.00 6.84 -37.14
N ASP A 365 -60.32 8.02 -37.68
CA ASP A 365 -59.72 9.29 -37.30
C ASP A 365 -59.99 9.64 -35.83
N LEU A 366 -61.20 9.39 -35.31
CA LEU A 366 -61.54 9.62 -33.91
C LEU A 366 -60.82 8.64 -32.97
N TRP A 367 -60.65 7.39 -33.39
CA TRP A 367 -59.84 6.41 -32.66
C TRP A 367 -58.36 6.82 -32.62
N MET A 368 -57.82 7.30 -33.73
CA MET A 368 -56.45 7.84 -33.82
C MET A 368 -56.25 9.05 -32.90
N ILE A 369 -57.22 9.98 -32.87
CA ILE A 369 -57.18 11.16 -31.98
C ILE A 369 -57.27 10.73 -30.51
N PHE A 370 -58.22 9.86 -30.16
CA PHE A 370 -58.33 9.32 -28.80
C PHE A 370 -57.02 8.66 -28.37
N PHE A 371 -56.39 7.91 -29.27
CA PHE A 371 -55.11 7.27 -29.02
C PHE A 371 -53.98 8.28 -28.81
N ALA A 372 -53.87 9.30 -29.68
CA ALA A 372 -52.88 10.36 -29.54
C ALA A 372 -53.04 11.11 -28.21
N VAL A 373 -54.28 11.32 -27.76
CA VAL A 373 -54.57 11.93 -26.46
C VAL A 373 -54.20 10.99 -25.31
N LEU A 374 -54.58 9.70 -25.39
CA LEU A 374 -54.27 8.72 -24.34
C LEU A 374 -52.76 8.48 -24.19
N THR A 375 -52.04 8.32 -25.30
CA THR A 375 -50.57 8.20 -25.30
C THR A 375 -49.90 9.47 -24.78
N SER A 376 -50.35 10.65 -25.23
CA SER A 376 -49.84 11.93 -24.72
C SER A 376 -50.09 12.07 -23.21
N PHE A 377 -51.27 11.64 -22.73
CA PHE A 377 -51.60 11.69 -21.31
C PHE A 377 -50.71 10.76 -20.47
N ILE A 378 -50.52 9.52 -20.91
CA ILE A 378 -49.61 8.55 -20.26
C ILE A 378 -48.17 9.07 -20.27
N ALA A 379 -47.71 9.60 -21.41
CA ALA A 379 -46.36 10.17 -21.54
C ALA A 379 -46.14 11.36 -20.61
N VAL A 380 -47.09 12.30 -20.54
CA VAL A 380 -47.03 13.46 -19.64
C VAL A 380 -47.04 13.02 -18.18
N PHE A 381 -47.89 12.06 -17.80
CA PHE A 381 -47.97 11.58 -16.42
C PHE A 381 -46.67 10.86 -16.00
N ALA A 382 -46.09 10.07 -16.89
CA ALA A 382 -44.82 9.40 -16.66
C ALA A 382 -43.64 10.39 -16.58
N LEU A 383 -43.60 11.40 -17.45
CA LEU A 383 -42.57 12.46 -17.42
C LEU A 383 -42.66 13.31 -16.16
N LYS A 384 -43.88 13.65 -15.71
CA LYS A 384 -44.11 14.42 -14.48
C LYS A 384 -43.63 13.65 -13.26
N LYS A 385 -43.97 12.36 -13.15
CA LYS A 385 -43.56 11.51 -12.03
C LYS A 385 -42.04 11.32 -11.95
N ASN A 386 -41.34 11.33 -13.09
CA ASN A 386 -39.88 11.29 -13.11
C ASN A 386 -39.25 12.60 -12.60
N LYS A 387 -39.90 13.74 -12.87
CA LYS A 387 -39.44 15.06 -12.44
C LYS A 387 -39.64 15.31 -10.94
N ASP A 388 -40.61 14.63 -10.33
CA ASP A 388 -40.86 14.68 -8.89
C ASP A 388 -39.96 13.71 -8.09
N ALA A 389 -39.14 12.90 -8.78
CA ALA A 389 -38.22 11.90 -8.19
C ALA A 389 -36.72 12.25 -8.33
N GLU A 390 -36.40 13.28 -9.13
CA GLU A 390 -35.12 14.02 -9.09
C GLU A 390 -35.20 15.13 -8.04
#